data_AF-A0A670KAM1-F1
#
_entry.id   AF-A0A670KAM1-F1
#
_cell.length_a   1.000
_cell.length_b   1.000
_cell.length_c   1.000
_cell.angle_alpha   90.00
_cell.angle_beta   90.00
_cell.angle_gamma   90.00
#
_symmetry.space_group_name_H-M   'P 1'
#
loop_
_entity.id
_entity.type
_entity.pdbx_description
1 polymer ?
#
loop_
_entity_poly.entity_id
_entity_poly.type
_entity_poly.pdbx_seq_one_letter_code
_entity_poly.pdbx_strand_id
1 'polypeptide(L)' 'MVDSIYQTHSLGVAAEGLPDQYADDRAAWVWQLYIGDMRSRTTKYKNWLVSLLCAQRSNTVLDMACGTR' A
#
# COMPACT_ATOMS: atom_id res chain seq x y z
N MET A 1 28.76 -31.77 -7.77
CA MET A 1 27.45 -31.44 -8.35
C MET A 1 26.81 -30.45 -7.40
N VAL A 2 26.35 -29.30 -7.89
CA VAL A 2 25.64 -28.31 -7.06
C VAL A 2 24.22 -28.82 -6.86
N ASP A 3 23.78 -28.90 -5.60
CA ASP A 3 22.40 -29.23 -5.23
C ASP A 3 21.49 -28.04 -5.58
N SER A 4 21.05 -28.00 -6.83
CA SER A 4 20.04 -27.04 -7.29
C SER A 4 18.67 -27.49 -6.79
N ILE A 5 18.19 -26.89 -5.71
CA ILE A 5 16.83 -27.08 -5.21
C ILE A 5 15.87 -26.36 -6.17
N TYR A 6 15.07 -27.12 -6.92
CA TYR A 6 13.99 -26.56 -7.72
C TYR A 6 12.78 -26.27 -6.82
N GLN A 7 12.51 -24.98 -6.59
CA GLN A 7 11.31 -24.53 -5.87
C GLN A 7 10.18 -24.25 -6.87
N THR A 8 8.95 -24.59 -6.50
CA THR A 8 7.74 -24.35 -7.30
C THR A 8 7.40 -22.86 -7.46
N HIS A 9 7.96 -22.01 -6.61
CA HIS A 9 7.83 -20.56 -6.69
C HIS A 9 9.07 -19.88 -6.08
N SER A 10 9.32 -18.63 -6.47
CA SER A 10 10.41 -17.83 -5.92
C SER A 10 10.16 -17.48 -4.45
N LEU A 11 11.22 -17.39 -3.65
CA LEU A 11 11.17 -16.86 -2.28
C LEU A 11 10.38 -15.53 -2.23
N GLY A 12 9.26 -15.51 -1.50
CA GLY A 12 8.37 -14.35 -1.38
C GLY A 12 7.09 -14.39 -2.22
N VAL A 13 6.85 -15.44 -3.00
CA VAL A 13 5.54 -15.68 -3.64
C VAL A 13 4.55 -16.15 -2.57
N ALA A 14 3.35 -15.56 -2.59
CA ALA A 14 2.29 -15.89 -1.64
C ALA A 14 2.00 -17.40 -1.66
N ALA A 15 2.03 -18.03 -0.49
CA ALA A 15 1.67 -19.42 -0.27
C ALA A 15 0.50 -19.48 0.70
N GLU A 16 -0.41 -20.44 0.54
CA GLU A 16 -1.47 -20.68 1.54
C GLU A 16 -0.82 -20.85 2.93
N GLY A 17 -1.23 -20.01 3.88
CA GLY A 17 -0.71 -20.01 5.24
C GLY A 17 0.43 -19.01 5.54
N LEU A 18 0.92 -18.25 4.56
CA LEU A 18 1.83 -17.12 4.81
C LEU A 18 1.02 -15.83 5.00
N PRO A 19 1.00 -15.24 6.21
CA PRO A 19 0.22 -14.03 6.46
C PRO A 19 0.79 -12.85 5.67
N ASP A 20 -0.11 -12.02 5.13
CA ASP A 20 0.24 -10.75 4.50
C ASP A 20 1.06 -9.87 5.47
N GLN A 21 1.94 -9.03 4.91
CA GLN A 21 2.83 -8.14 5.66
C GLN A 21 2.09 -7.17 6.60
N TYR A 22 0.79 -6.96 6.37
CA TYR A 22 -0.07 -6.10 7.18
C TYR A 22 -1.16 -6.85 7.95
N ALA A 23 -1.13 -8.20 7.95
CA ALA A 23 -2.17 -9.04 8.54
C ALA A 23 -2.31 -8.93 10.06
N ASP A 24 -1.34 -8.33 10.76
CA ASP A 24 -1.30 -8.25 12.22
C ASP A 24 -1.61 -6.85 12.79
N ASP A 25 -2.06 -5.91 11.95
CA ASP A 25 -2.44 -4.52 12.28
C ASP A 25 -1.38 -3.66 13.00
N ARG A 26 -0.21 -4.23 13.35
CA ARG A 26 0.88 -3.53 14.03
C ARG A 26 1.46 -2.44 13.15
N ALA A 27 1.59 -2.72 11.86
CA ALA A 27 2.03 -1.73 10.88
C ALA A 27 1.03 -0.57 10.76
N ALA A 28 -0.28 -0.82 10.81
CA ALA A 28 -1.31 0.22 10.74
C ALA A 28 -1.28 1.16 11.96
N TRP A 29 -1.04 0.61 13.15
CA TRP A 29 -0.91 1.42 14.38
C TRP A 29 0.35 2.31 14.36
N VAL A 30 1.50 1.75 13.99
CA VAL A 30 2.75 2.51 13.87
C VAL A 30 2.66 3.58 12.77
N TRP A 31 1.92 3.30 11.69
CA TRP A 31 1.73 4.23 10.59
C TRP A 31 1.09 5.56 11.01
N GLN A 32 0.10 5.52 11.91
CA GLN A 32 -0.54 6.75 12.41
C GLN A 32 0.44 7.62 13.21
N LEU A 33 1.29 7.00 14.03
CA LEU A 33 2.34 7.69 14.79
C LEU A 33 3.43 8.26 13.88
N TYR A 34 3.82 7.51 12.84
CA TYR A 34 4.82 7.91 11.86
C TYR A 34 4.37 9.11 11.01
N ILE A 35 3.08 9.15 10.65
CA ILE A 35 2.51 10.21 9.81
C ILE A 35 2.48 11.58 10.52
N GLY A 36 2.32 11.61 11.86
CA GLY A 36 2.32 12.86 12.63
C GLY A 36 1.15 13.79 12.29
N ASP A 37 1.37 15.12 12.33
CA ASP A 37 0.33 16.12 12.03
C ASP A 37 -0.18 16.00 10.59
N MET A 38 -1.35 15.39 10.46
CA MET A 38 -1.99 15.11 9.18
C MET A 38 -2.49 16.36 8.46
N ARG A 39 -2.70 17.51 9.13
CA ARG A 39 -3.50 18.60 8.52
C ARG A 39 -2.80 19.30 7.36
N SER A 40 -1.51 19.63 7.50
CA SER A 40 -0.76 20.36 6.48
C SER A 40 -0.37 19.48 5.28
N ARG A 41 0.04 18.24 5.55
CA ARG A 41 0.41 17.24 4.53
C ARG A 41 -0.79 16.81 3.69
N THR A 42 -1.93 16.57 4.35
CA THR A 42 -3.17 16.18 3.67
C THR A 42 -3.69 17.29 2.77
N THR A 43 -3.60 18.55 3.19
CA THR A 43 -4.09 19.67 2.37
C THR A 43 -3.28 19.84 1.09
N LYS A 44 -1.95 19.76 1.15
CA LYS A 44 -1.10 19.87 -0.05
C LYS A 44 -1.30 18.69 -1.01
N TYR A 45 -1.30 17.47 -0.49
CA TYR A 45 -1.50 16.27 -1.31
C TYR A 45 -2.90 16.21 -1.92
N LYS A 46 -3.94 16.53 -1.15
CA LYS A 46 -5.32 16.61 -1.63
C LYS A 46 -5.44 17.61 -2.78
N ASN A 47 -4.92 18.82 -2.60
CA ASN A 47 -5.04 19.87 -3.63
C ASN A 47 -4.33 19.47 -4.93
N TRP A 48 -3.13 18.88 -4.83
CA TRP A 48 -2.41 18.37 -5.98
C TRP A 48 -3.17 17.24 -6.69
N LEU A 49 -3.63 16.22 -5.95
CA LEU A 49 -4.30 15.04 -6.53
C LEU A 49 -5.63 15.43 -7.19
N VAL A 50 -6.43 16.26 -6.55
CA VAL A 50 -7.71 16.75 -7.13
C VAL A 50 -7.44 17.56 -8.40
N SER A 51 -6.43 18.44 -8.39
CA SER A 51 -6.08 19.23 -9.57
C SER A 51 -5.68 18.33 -10.76
N LEU A 52 -4.92 17.27 -10.50
CA LEU A 52 -4.51 16.30 -11.52
C LEU A 52 -5.71 15.55 -12.12
N LEU A 53 -6.59 15.01 -11.27
CA LEU A 53 -7.78 14.27 -11.70
C LEU A 53 -8.75 15.16 -12.50
N CYS A 54 -8.93 16.41 -12.09
CA CYS A 54 -9.74 17.38 -12.83
C CYS A 54 -9.12 17.73 -14.19
N ALA A 55 -7.80 17.95 -14.27
CA ALA A 55 -7.11 18.23 -15.53
C ALA A 55 -7.26 17.08 -16.54
N GLN A 56 -7.31 15.84 -16.06
CA GLN A 56 -7.49 14.63 -16.88
C GLN A 56 -8.96 14.27 -17.14
N ARG A 57 -9.92 15.01 -16.55
CA ARG A 57 -11.37 14.71 -16.60
C ARG A 57 -11.71 13.30 -16.13
N SER A 58 -10.98 12.82 -15.11
CA SER A 58 -11.19 11.50 -14.54
C SER A 58 -12.51 11.45 -13.75
N ASN A 59 -13.50 10.74 -14.27
CA ASN A 59 -14.83 10.58 -13.65
C ASN A 59 -14.93 9.34 -12.75
N THR A 60 -14.00 8.39 -12.89
CA THR A 60 -13.99 7.13 -12.14
C THR A 60 -12.60 6.90 -11.59
N VAL A 61 -12.51 6.65 -10.28
CA VAL A 61 -11.24 6.43 -9.57
C VAL A 61 -11.34 5.09 -8.85
N LEU A 62 -10.37 4.20 -9.11
CA LEU A 62 -10.20 2.96 -8.38
C LEU A 62 -9.02 3.10 -7.43
N ASP A 63 -9.31 3.00 -6.13
CA ASP A 63 -8.27 2.94 -5.11
C ASP A 63 -7.85 1.48 -4.88
N MET A 64 -6.69 1.12 -5.44
CA MET A 64 -6.08 -0.21 -5.34
C MET A 64 -5.38 -0.45 -3.99
N ALA A 65 -5.26 0.57 -3.13
CA ALA A 65 -4.49 0.54 -1.89
C ALA A 65 -5.27 1.17 -0.73
N CYS A 66 -6.56 0.83 -0.61
CA CYS A 66 -7.47 1.56 0.28
C CYS A 66 -7.13 1.48 1.78
N GLY A 67 -6.34 0.48 2.20
CA GLY A 67 -5.89 0.33 3.59
C GLY A 67 -7.04 0.36 4.62
N THR A 68 -6.79 0.93 5.80
CA THR A 68 -7.82 1.22 6.81
C THR A 68 -8.54 2.52 6.45
N ARG A 69 -9.72 2.38 5.85
CA ARG A 69 -10.60 3.50 5.47
C ARG A 69 -10.95 4.40 6.65
#